data_AF-A0AAU0U8B7-F1
#
_entry.id   AF-A0AAU0U8B7-F1
#
_cell.length_a   1.000
_cell.length_b   1.000
_cell.length_c   1.000
_cell.angle_alpha   90.00
_cell.angle_beta   90.00
_cell.angle_gamma   90.00
#
_symmetry.space_group_name_H-M   'P 1'
#
loop_
_entity.id
_entity.type
_entity.pdbx_description
1 polymer ?
#
loop_
_entity_poly.entity_id
_entity_poly.type
_entity_poly.pdbx_seq_one_letter_code
_entity_poly.pdbx_strand_id
1 'polypeptide(L)'
;MKWILLLLPAFVTEVNAAEPAPYDYKIFQRKFDSVYVLPAQCDPRRMKWSQTDCSNDKVSAARRFSEEWKALSYWDGRSVIDNPDADGRVNTRP
;
A
#
# COMPACT_ATOMS: atom_id res chain seq x y z
N MET A 1 -55.70 -30.44 -24.50
CA MET A 1 -54.86 -30.54 -23.29
C MET A 1 -53.63 -29.67 -23.49
N LYS A 2 -53.50 -28.57 -22.74
CA LYS A 2 -52.47 -27.54 -22.93
C LYS A 2 -51.61 -27.52 -21.66
N TRP A 3 -50.38 -28.01 -21.76
CA TRP A 3 -49.44 -28.07 -20.64
C TRP A 3 -48.72 -26.73 -20.53
N ILE A 4 -48.89 -26.03 -19.40
CA ILE A 4 -48.14 -24.83 -19.06
C ILE A 4 -46.91 -25.28 -18.26
N LEU A 5 -45.73 -25.24 -18.88
CA LEU A 5 -44.47 -25.33 -18.14
C LEU A 5 -44.27 -24.02 -17.37
N LEU A 6 -44.36 -24.09 -16.04
CA LEU A 6 -43.92 -23.03 -15.15
C LEU A 6 -42.40 -23.09 -15.02
N LEU A 7 -41.72 -22.16 -15.70
CA LEU A 7 -40.30 -21.88 -15.48
C LEU A 7 -40.16 -21.12 -14.15
N LEU A 8 -39.57 -21.77 -13.15
CA LEU A 8 -39.11 -21.11 -11.92
C LEU A 8 -37.84 -20.29 -12.24
N PRO A 9 -37.76 -19.01 -11.87
CA PRO A 9 -36.52 -18.26 -12.01
C PRO A 9 -35.51 -18.79 -10.99
N ALA A 10 -34.39 -19.30 -11.49
CA ALA A 10 -33.21 -19.56 -10.68
C ALA A 10 -32.70 -18.23 -10.13
N PHE A 11 -32.82 -18.02 -8.82
CA PHE A 11 -32.15 -16.94 -8.12
C PHE A 11 -30.65 -17.22 -8.18
N VAL A 12 -29.97 -16.58 -9.14
CA VAL A 12 -28.52 -16.49 -9.15
C VAL A 12 -28.14 -15.57 -7.99
N THR A 13 -27.71 -16.15 -6.88
CA THR A 13 -27.02 -15.39 -5.84
C THR A 13 -25.69 -14.94 -6.44
N GLU A 14 -25.63 -13.69 -6.86
CA GLU A 14 -24.37 -13.00 -7.12
C GLU A 14 -23.56 -13.04 -5.82
N VAL A 15 -22.61 -13.96 -5.76
CA VAL A 15 -21.52 -13.87 -4.81
C VAL A 15 -20.78 -12.59 -5.19
N ASN A 16 -21.04 -11.50 -4.44
CA ASN A 16 -20.20 -10.31 -4.46
C ASN A 16 -18.77 -10.81 -4.25
N ALA A 17 -18.00 -10.87 -5.33
CA ALA A 17 -16.57 -11.06 -5.24
C ALA A 17 -16.10 -9.91 -4.34
N ALA A 18 -15.60 -10.24 -3.15
CA ALA A 18 -14.90 -9.26 -2.35
C ALA A 18 -13.77 -8.73 -3.23
N GLU A 19 -13.91 -7.51 -3.73
CA GLU A 19 -12.89 -6.87 -4.55
C GLU A 19 -11.58 -6.95 -3.76
N PRO A 20 -10.48 -7.44 -4.36
CA PRO A 20 -9.21 -7.46 -3.67
C PRO A 20 -8.93 -6.05 -3.19
N ALA A 21 -8.60 -5.90 -1.90
CA ALA A 21 -8.29 -4.62 -1.29
C ALA A 21 -7.44 -3.80 -2.26
N PRO A 22 -7.88 -2.62 -2.72
CA PRO A 22 -7.10 -1.86 -3.66
C PRO A 22 -5.86 -1.42 -2.89
N TYR A 23 -4.74 -2.10 -3.11
CA TYR A 23 -3.43 -1.55 -2.82
C TYR A 23 -3.31 -0.33 -3.75
N ASP A 24 -3.85 0.80 -3.29
CA ASP A 24 -3.76 2.04 -4.02
C ASP A 24 -2.35 2.58 -3.82
N TYR A 25 -1.55 2.47 -4.87
CA TYR A 25 -0.19 2.99 -4.91
C TYR A 25 -0.12 4.46 -4.49
N LYS A 26 -1.17 5.27 -4.70
CA LYS A 26 -1.22 6.67 -4.26
C LYS A 26 -1.33 6.79 -2.73
N ILE A 27 -2.07 5.90 -2.08
CA ILE A 27 -2.16 5.86 -0.60
C ILE A 27 -0.80 5.45 -0.04
N PHE A 28 -0.22 4.39 -0.61
CA PHE A 28 1.13 3.95 -0.27
C PHE A 28 2.15 5.10 -0.38
N GLN A 29 2.19 5.76 -1.54
CA GLN A 29 3.14 6.83 -1.77
C GLN A 29 2.92 8.03 -0.83
N ARG A 30 1.66 8.44 -0.61
CA ARG A 30 1.33 9.57 0.27
C ARG A 30 1.81 9.35 1.70
N LYS A 31 1.58 8.17 2.26
CA LYS A 31 2.03 7.87 3.61
C LYS A 31 3.54 7.70 3.67
N PHE A 32 4.17 7.01 2.70
CA PHE A 32 5.63 6.93 2.62
C PHE A 32 6.25 8.33 2.70
N ASP A 33 5.76 9.25 1.86
CA ASP A 33 6.25 10.62 1.83
C ASP A 33 5.94 11.41 3.12
N SER A 34 4.92 11.01 3.90
CA SER A 34 4.62 11.63 5.20
C SER A 34 5.55 11.18 6.33
N VAL A 35 6.19 10.01 6.22
CA VAL A 35 7.04 9.44 7.27
C VAL A 35 8.52 9.40 6.91
N TYR A 36 8.85 9.43 5.62
CA TYR A 36 10.23 9.44 5.15
C TYR A 36 10.91 10.77 5.47
N VAL A 37 12.06 10.69 6.15
CA VAL A 37 12.88 11.86 6.49
C VAL A 37 14.14 11.83 5.63
N LEU A 38 14.31 12.89 4.83
CA LEU A 38 15.51 13.07 4.01
C LEU A 38 16.76 13.06 4.91
N PRO A 39 17.75 12.19 4.64
CA PRO A 39 19.01 12.20 5.39
C PRO A 39 19.70 13.56 5.31
N ALA A 40 20.34 13.99 6.40
CA ALA A 40 21.10 15.25 6.41
C ALA A 40 22.25 15.25 5.38
N GLN A 41 22.77 14.07 5.03
CA GLN A 41 23.78 13.86 4.00
C GLN A 41 23.26 14.14 2.58
N CYS A 42 21.94 14.17 2.42
CA CYS A 42 21.23 14.40 1.17
C CYS A 42 20.57 15.79 1.08
N ASP A 43 20.78 16.65 2.08
CA ASP A 43 20.35 18.05 2.00
C ASP A 43 21.07 18.74 0.83
N PRO A 44 20.35 19.28 -0.17
CA PRO A 44 20.96 19.94 -1.32
C PRO A 44 21.91 21.09 -0.97
N ARG A 45 21.73 21.73 0.19
CA ARG A 45 22.57 22.83 0.65
C ARG A 45 23.87 22.37 1.32
N ARG A 46 23.93 21.11 1.76
CA ARG A 46 25.02 20.54 2.58
C ARG A 46 25.33 19.10 2.17
N MET A 47 25.19 18.80 0.89
CA MET A 47 25.20 17.43 0.38
C MET A 47 26.57 16.79 0.59
N LYS A 48 26.58 15.63 1.27
CA LYS A 48 27.79 14.84 1.55
C LYS A 48 27.81 13.54 0.75
N TRP A 49 26.64 12.95 0.56
CA TRP A 49 26.45 11.76 -0.28
C TRP A 49 26.30 12.16 -1.74
N SER A 50 26.58 11.25 -2.67
CA SER A 50 26.27 11.49 -4.08
C SER A 50 24.76 11.48 -4.32
N GLN A 51 24.28 12.04 -5.44
CA GLN A 51 22.86 11.97 -5.79
C GLN A 51 22.40 10.51 -5.93
N THR A 52 23.27 9.65 -6.46
CA THR A 52 23.04 8.22 -6.58
C THR A 52 22.87 7.57 -5.21
N ASP A 53 23.72 7.89 -4.23
CA ASP A 53 23.62 7.34 -2.88
C ASP A 53 22.32 7.76 -2.19
N CYS A 54 21.93 9.03 -2.35
CA CYS A 54 20.66 9.55 -1.84
C CYS A 54 19.45 8.88 -2.49
N SER A 55 19.53 8.60 -3.80
CA SER A 55 18.50 7.83 -4.52
C SER A 55 18.41 6.40 -3.99
N ASN A 56 19.56 5.74 -3.81
CA ASN A 56 19.65 4.37 -3.27
C ASN A 56 19.10 4.27 -1.84
N ASP A 57 19.36 5.27 -1.00
CA ASP A 57 18.81 5.33 0.36
C ASP A 57 17.27 5.44 0.32
N LYS A 58 16.73 6.35 -0.50
CA LYS A 58 15.27 6.50 -0.65
C LYS A 58 14.61 5.22 -1.17
N VAL A 59 15.23 4.56 -2.16
CA VAL A 59 14.74 3.26 -2.69
C VAL A 59 14.77 2.19 -1.60
N SER A 60 15.85 2.13 -0.81
CA SER A 60 15.97 1.17 0.29
C SER A 60 14.94 1.42 1.39
N ALA A 61 14.68 2.69 1.72
CA ALA A 61 13.63 3.10 2.65
C ALA A 61 12.24 2.69 2.16
N ALA A 62 11.92 2.97 0.89
CA ALA A 62 10.66 2.59 0.27
C ALA A 62 10.47 1.07 0.25
N ARG A 63 11.53 0.30 0.02
CA ARG A 63 11.49 -1.17 0.07
C ARG A 63 11.18 -1.68 1.48
N ARG A 64 11.92 -1.26 2.51
CA ARG A 64 11.65 -1.63 3.91
C ARG A 64 10.22 -1.31 4.31
N PHE A 65 9.80 -0.09 3.98
CA PHE A 65 8.44 0.36 4.25
C PHE A 65 7.39 -0.46 3.51
N SER A 66 7.61 -0.83 2.25
CA SER A 66 6.70 -1.69 1.49
C SER A 66 6.58 -3.09 2.08
N GLU A 67 7.69 -3.70 2.54
CA GLU A 67 7.70 -5.01 3.16
C GLU A 67 6.83 -5.02 4.43
N GLU A 68 7.02 -4.05 5.32
CA GLU A 68 6.27 -3.93 6.57
C GLU A 68 4.81 -3.51 6.36
N TRP A 69 4.57 -2.57 5.44
CA TRP A 69 3.23 -2.09 5.16
C TRP A 69 2.37 -3.24 4.62
N LYS A 70 2.84 -3.95 3.59
CA LYS A 70 2.09 -5.05 2.98
C LYS A 70 1.81 -6.21 3.95
N ALA A 71 2.65 -6.40 4.97
CA ALA A 71 2.50 -7.49 5.91
C ALA A 71 1.32 -7.29 6.87
N LEU A 72 1.07 -6.05 7.34
CA LEU A 72 0.16 -5.81 8.47
C LEU A 72 -0.87 -4.71 8.23
N SER A 73 -0.79 -3.97 7.14
CA SER A 73 -1.87 -3.03 6.79
C SER A 73 -2.88 -3.71 5.91
N TYR A 74 -4.15 -3.38 6.11
CA TYR A 74 -5.25 -4.00 5.38
C TYR A 74 -6.36 -2.98 5.12
N TRP A 75 -7.20 -3.28 4.14
CA TRP A 75 -8.40 -2.50 3.84
C TRP A 75 -9.57 -3.02 4.68
N ASP A 76 -10.22 -2.15 5.45
CA ASP A 76 -11.38 -2.54 6.28
C ASP A 76 -12.73 -2.42 5.56
N GLY A 77 -12.71 -2.11 4.25
CA GLY A 77 -13.90 -1.78 3.47
C GLY A 77 -14.12 -0.27 3.27
N ARG A 78 -13.42 0.59 4.03
CA ARG A 78 -13.57 2.06 3.98
C ARG A 78 -12.25 2.82 3.94
N SER A 79 -11.21 2.28 4.58
CA SER A 79 -9.90 2.89 4.71
C SER A 79 -8.81 1.84 4.82
N VAL A 80 -7.57 2.25 4.52
CA VAL A 80 -6.39 1.45 4.87
C VAL A 80 -6.16 1.63 6.37
N ILE A 81 -6.10 0.52 7.09
CA ILE A 81 -5.66 0.47 8.48
C ILE A 81 -4.15 0.41 8.49
N ASP A 82 -3.51 1.44 9.07
CA ASP A 82 -2.06 1.64 9.07
C ASP A 82 -1.32 0.61 9.95
N ASN A 83 -0.09 0.29 9.55
CA ASN A 83 0.89 -0.42 10.37
C ASN A 83 1.96 0.55 10.91
N PRO A 84 1.95 0.90 12.21
CA PRO A 84 2.93 1.84 12.79
C PRO A 84 4.37 1.29 12.79
N ASP A 85 4.58 -0.02 12.71
CA ASP A 85 5.93 -0.60 12.63
C ASP A 85 6.62 -0.25 11.31
N ALA A 86 5.84 -0.10 10.22
CA ALA A 86 6.34 0.37 8.94
C ALA A 86 6.90 1.79 9.06
N ASP A 87 6.20 2.67 9.78
CA ASP A 87 6.61 4.06 10.03
C ASP A 87 7.93 4.12 10.82
N GLY A 88 8.11 3.22 11.81
CA GLY A 88 9.34 3.16 12.60
C GLY A 88 10.57 2.73 11.81
N ARG A 89 10.40 1.85 10.82
CA ARG A 89 11.49 1.22 10.06
C ARG A 89 11.87 1.96 8.78
N VAL A 90 11.01 2.85 8.28
CA VAL A 90 11.28 3.58 7.03
C VAL A 90 12.62 4.35 7.07
N ASN A 91 12.95 4.91 8.25
CA ASN A 91 14.14 5.74 8.46
C ASN A 91 15.32 4.99 9.10
N THR A 92 15.20 3.70 9.40
CA THR A 92 16.32 2.91 9.94
C THR A 92 17.33 2.66 8.83
N ARG A 93 18.53 3.24 8.98
CA ARG A 93 19.66 3.04 8.07
C ARG A 93 20.55 1.92 8.62
N PRO A 94 21.18 1.11 7.76
CA PRO A 94 22.21 0.18 8.19
C PRO A 94 23.42 0.89 8.81
#